data_AF-A0A847TMR7-F1
#
_entry.id   AF-A0A847TMR7-F1
#
_cell.length_a   1.000
_cell.length_b   1.000
_cell.length_c   1.000
_cell.angle_alpha   90.00
_cell.angle_beta   90.00
_cell.angle_gamma   90.00
#
_symmetry.space_group_name_H-M   'P 1'
#
loop_
_entity.id
_entity.type
_entity.pdbx_description
1 polymer ?
#
loop_
_entity_poly.entity_id
_entity_poly.type
_entity_poly.pdbx_seq_one_letter_code
_entity_poly.pdbx_strand_id
1 'polypeptide(L)'
;MAKADILVRLINTLTKAEKRYFRLHSSLQRGSKDYVKLFDLLERHSYKNATAVKKAFHEQYPRISFEVCSKYLYKVIMDCLLYLHLQHNDTARLTSGLLKTDILFQKSLYEEGYRQLRKIQETARTSEKQELLLWALKQEMQVLQQLNFPYLPEKSLLKKQQYLQGVLQDIGQQLQHTALYEQLRYQWLYKGAVRTAGQKEALNHLVERERQTAGKTQEAIRTHLMFQAHYALITGYYETALQHFRTLNNMLETRGHLNTVAPIDHLQVLEGMLDSLRSTRRYRELSVFLEKVRRFKSDAPYLDVMTQRLVFIYELASHIDSGNFAAALALQKKQAPALLKKIHLLDVSQQAEIYLYLSLVHLGNEDINSAHENLEIVLQQGALYSNLPIFRTFKLIHLLLHYELGNYEYIRYETRSFRRHLHADNKRSFLLEKTIIKFLRNERLFTISTRPSNLWKKMSSNFDKIKQDKYEMQLLKLFDFSAWIEAKLKRKPLGKILREKYEAELADASSQLP
;
A
#
# COMPACT_ATOMS: atom_id res chain seq x y z
N MET A 1 10.60 -6.79 -26.19
CA MET A 1 10.75 -5.31 -26.21
C MET A 1 12.16 -4.98 -26.68
N ALA A 2 12.32 -4.14 -27.70
CA ALA A 2 13.64 -3.82 -28.21
C ALA A 2 14.39 -2.91 -27.22
N LYS A 3 15.72 -3.06 -27.07
CA LYS A 3 16.55 -2.21 -26.19
C LYS A 3 16.38 -0.71 -26.46
N ALA A 4 16.06 -0.35 -27.70
CA ALA A 4 15.79 1.03 -28.09
C ALA A 4 14.48 1.58 -27.50
N ASP A 5 13.43 0.76 -27.32
CA ASP A 5 12.19 1.21 -26.67
C ASP A 5 12.43 1.51 -25.18
N ILE A 6 13.31 0.74 -24.54
CA ILE A 6 13.73 0.98 -23.15
C ILE A 6 14.48 2.30 -23.04
N LEU A 7 15.38 2.61 -23.99
CA LEU A 7 16.12 3.87 -24.01
C LEU A 7 15.19 5.09 -24.16
N VAL A 8 14.20 5.02 -25.06
CA VAL A 8 13.20 6.09 -25.23
C VAL A 8 12.44 6.33 -23.93
N ARG A 9 11.97 5.26 -23.28
CA ARG A 9 11.29 5.35 -21.98
C ARG A 9 12.20 5.96 -20.91
N LEU A 10 13.45 5.49 -20.83
CA LEU A 10 14.42 5.97 -19.85
C LEU A 10 14.65 7.48 -19.99
N ILE A 11 14.90 7.98 -21.20
CA ILE A 11 15.15 9.42 -21.44
C ILE A 11 13.92 10.27 -21.06
N ASN A 12 12.71 9.76 -21.32
CA ASN A 12 11.47 10.43 -20.94
C ASN A 12 11.28 10.49 -19.42
N THR A 13 11.85 9.54 -18.66
CA THR A 13 11.78 9.52 -17.20
C THR A 13 12.87 10.36 -16.50
N LEU A 14 13.91 10.82 -17.21
CA LEU A 14 14.98 11.60 -16.62
C LEU A 14 14.49 12.97 -16.10
N THR A 15 14.88 13.31 -14.89
CA THR A 15 14.68 14.62 -14.27
C THR A 15 15.56 15.68 -14.92
N LYS A 16 15.23 16.97 -14.73
CA LYS A 16 16.04 18.08 -15.24
C LYS A 16 17.48 18.05 -14.71
N ALA A 17 17.67 17.64 -13.45
CA ALA A 17 18.99 17.52 -12.83
C ALA A 17 19.83 16.41 -13.48
N GLU A 18 19.24 15.24 -13.71
CA GLU A 18 19.93 14.11 -14.37
C GLU A 18 20.31 14.44 -15.80
N LYS A 19 19.41 15.09 -16.57
CA LYS A 19 19.70 15.55 -17.93
C LYS A 19 20.86 16.55 -17.96
N ARG A 20 20.89 17.48 -17.01
CA ARG A 20 21.98 18.46 -16.86
C ARG A 20 23.31 17.77 -16.55
N TYR A 21 23.29 16.80 -15.63
CA TYR A 21 24.49 16.04 -15.28
C TYR A 21 25.02 15.21 -16.45
N PHE A 22 24.14 14.53 -17.21
CA PHE A 22 24.53 13.81 -18.42
C PHE A 22 25.24 14.72 -19.42
N ARG A 23 24.69 15.91 -19.70
CA ARG A 23 25.30 16.88 -20.61
C ARG A 23 26.67 17.34 -20.13
N LEU A 24 26.81 17.62 -18.83
CA LEU A 24 28.10 18.00 -18.24
C LEU A 24 29.11 16.86 -18.39
N HIS A 25 28.74 15.63 -18.04
CA HIS A 25 29.61 14.46 -18.14
C HIS A 25 30.03 14.18 -19.60
N SER A 26 29.09 14.21 -20.55
CA SER A 26 29.38 14.06 -21.99
C SER A 26 30.20 15.20 -22.58
N SER A 27 30.12 16.41 -22.00
CA SER A 27 30.94 17.54 -22.45
C SER A 27 32.44 17.31 -22.20
N LEU A 28 32.77 16.66 -21.09
CA LEU A 28 34.13 16.36 -20.63
C LEU A 28 34.78 15.18 -21.38
N GLN A 29 33.99 14.33 -22.03
CA GLN A 29 34.50 13.19 -22.79
C GLN A 29 35.12 13.62 -24.13
N ARG A 30 36.27 13.02 -24.46
CA ARG A 30 36.93 13.15 -25.76
C ARG A 30 36.40 12.09 -26.74
N GLY A 31 36.25 12.45 -28.01
CA GLY A 31 35.79 11.54 -29.07
C GLY A 31 34.47 11.98 -29.72
N SER A 32 33.89 11.11 -30.56
CA SER A 32 32.63 11.39 -31.25
C SER A 32 31.48 11.57 -30.26
N LYS A 33 30.72 12.66 -30.43
CA LYS A 33 29.53 13.00 -29.64
C LYS A 33 28.23 12.65 -30.38
N ASP A 34 28.28 11.71 -31.32
CA ASP A 34 27.12 11.30 -32.13
C ASP A 34 25.96 10.76 -31.29
N TYR A 35 26.26 10.10 -30.18
CA TYR A 35 25.27 9.64 -29.21
C TYR A 35 24.54 10.79 -28.49
N VAL A 36 25.18 11.96 -28.34
CA VAL A 36 24.56 13.16 -27.76
C VAL A 36 23.54 13.74 -28.74
N LYS A 37 23.81 13.69 -30.05
CA LYS A 37 22.83 14.10 -31.07
C LYS A 37 21.55 13.26 -31.00
N LEU A 38 21.71 11.95 -30.77
CA LEU A 38 20.57 11.06 -30.55
C LEU A 38 19.80 11.43 -29.27
N PHE A 39 20.50 11.77 -28.19
CA PHE A 39 19.87 12.25 -26.96
C PHE A 39 19.06 13.53 -27.18
N ASP A 40 19.63 14.52 -27.85
CA ASP A 40 18.95 15.79 -28.13
C ASP A 40 17.73 15.61 -29.03
N LEU A 41 17.80 14.71 -30.02
CA LEU A 41 16.66 14.34 -30.86
C LEU A 41 15.52 13.71 -30.01
N LEU A 42 15.88 12.81 -29.09
CA LEU A 42 14.93 12.15 -28.19
C LEU A 42 14.35 13.08 -27.11
N GLU A 43 15.06 14.14 -26.73
CA GLU A 43 14.55 15.14 -25.78
C GLU A 43 13.58 16.13 -26.45
N ARG A 44 13.84 16.50 -27.71
CA ARG A 44 13.03 17.49 -28.45
C ARG A 44 11.70 16.96 -28.93
N HIS A 45 11.62 15.66 -29.24
CA HIS A 45 10.43 15.05 -29.83
C HIS A 45 10.01 13.81 -29.05
N SER A 46 8.70 13.71 -28.78
CA SER A 46 8.13 12.48 -28.21
C SER A 46 7.82 11.49 -29.34
N TYR A 47 8.59 10.41 -29.40
CA TYR A 47 8.38 9.33 -30.37
C TYR A 47 7.59 8.18 -29.75
N LYS A 48 6.62 7.64 -30.49
CA LYS A 48 5.76 6.53 -30.03
C LYS A 48 6.51 5.20 -29.88
N ASN A 49 7.54 4.97 -30.68
CA ASN A 49 8.31 3.72 -30.70
C ASN A 49 9.74 3.94 -31.21
N ALA A 50 10.63 2.99 -30.96
CA ALA A 50 12.02 3.06 -31.41
C ALA A 50 12.19 3.11 -32.93
N THR A 51 11.25 2.56 -33.71
CA THR A 51 11.33 2.56 -35.18
C THR A 51 11.17 3.96 -35.75
N ALA A 52 10.27 4.78 -35.19
CA ALA A 52 10.11 6.18 -35.55
C ALA A 52 11.38 7.00 -35.24
N VAL A 53 12.00 6.76 -34.08
CA VAL A 53 13.28 7.40 -33.71
C VAL A 53 14.38 7.02 -34.69
N LYS A 54 14.51 5.73 -35.00
CA LYS A 54 15.53 5.23 -35.92
C LYS A 54 15.41 5.89 -37.29
N LYS A 55 14.17 6.01 -37.80
CA LYS A 55 13.90 6.66 -39.09
C LYS A 55 14.30 8.14 -39.06
N ALA A 56 13.82 8.90 -38.07
CA ALA A 56 14.15 10.32 -37.92
C ALA A 56 15.66 10.57 -37.73
N PHE A 57 16.32 9.71 -36.95
CA PHE A 57 17.77 9.81 -36.74
C PHE A 57 18.55 9.51 -38.02
N HIS A 58 18.12 8.53 -38.82
CA HIS A 58 18.77 8.22 -40.09
C HIS A 58 18.55 9.32 -41.15
N GLU A 59 17.35 9.94 -41.17
CA GLU A 59 17.06 11.09 -42.03
C GLU A 59 17.95 12.29 -41.71
N GLN A 60 18.16 12.60 -40.42
CA GLN A 60 18.99 13.73 -40.00
C GLN A 60 20.50 13.42 -40.01
N TYR A 61 20.87 12.16 -39.79
CA TYR A 61 22.26 11.70 -39.68
C TYR A 61 22.52 10.38 -40.43
N PRO A 62 22.55 10.39 -41.78
CA PRO A 62 22.58 9.16 -42.59
C PRO A 62 23.83 8.30 -42.39
N ARG A 63 24.96 8.93 -42.03
CA ARG A 63 26.27 8.26 -41.85
C ARG A 63 26.49 7.69 -40.45
N ILE A 64 25.57 7.92 -39.52
CA ILE A 64 25.72 7.53 -38.12
C ILE A 64 24.86 6.30 -37.84
N SER A 65 25.46 5.24 -37.30
CA SER A 65 24.70 4.06 -36.87
C SER A 65 23.86 4.37 -35.63
N PHE A 66 22.54 4.26 -35.80
CA PHE A 66 21.58 4.36 -34.71
C PHE A 66 21.82 3.28 -33.65
N GLU A 67 22.11 2.05 -34.04
CA GLU A 67 22.34 0.93 -33.12
C GLU A 67 23.55 1.17 -32.22
N VAL A 68 24.67 1.65 -32.78
CA VAL A 68 25.88 1.95 -32.02
C VAL A 68 25.63 3.13 -31.07
N CYS A 69 25.03 4.21 -31.57
CA CYS A 69 24.72 5.38 -30.76
C CYS A 69 23.74 5.06 -29.64
N SER A 70 22.69 4.30 -29.91
CA SER A 70 21.68 3.91 -28.90
C SER A 70 22.28 3.04 -27.80
N LYS A 71 23.11 2.05 -28.15
CA LYS A 71 23.82 1.21 -27.17
C LYS A 71 24.76 2.03 -26.29
N TYR A 72 25.54 2.92 -26.90
CA TYR A 72 26.50 3.74 -26.15
C TYR A 72 25.79 4.82 -25.31
N LEU A 73 24.78 5.50 -25.86
CA LEU A 73 23.95 6.47 -25.14
C LEU A 73 23.33 5.83 -23.89
N TYR A 74 22.73 4.65 -24.04
CA TYR A 74 22.19 3.91 -22.91
C TYR A 74 23.24 3.67 -21.83
N LYS A 75 24.43 3.19 -22.22
CA LYS A 75 25.54 2.96 -21.28
C LYS A 75 25.91 4.25 -20.54
N VAL A 76 26.15 5.34 -21.26
CA VAL A 76 26.58 6.62 -20.64
C VAL A 76 25.50 7.18 -19.73
N ILE A 77 24.23 7.12 -20.10
CA ILE A 77 23.12 7.52 -19.23
C ILE A 77 23.11 6.67 -17.95
N MET A 78 23.23 5.35 -18.08
CA MET A 78 23.26 4.46 -16.90
C MET A 78 24.45 4.74 -15.99
N ASP A 79 25.64 5.00 -16.55
CA ASP A 79 26.83 5.37 -15.78
C ASP A 79 26.62 6.71 -15.04
N CYS A 80 25.96 7.67 -15.69
CA CYS A 80 25.62 8.96 -15.08
C CYS A 80 24.62 8.81 -13.93
N LEU A 81 23.56 8.03 -14.15
CA LEU A 81 22.55 7.75 -13.13
C LEU A 81 23.15 6.98 -11.94
N LEU A 82 24.00 6.00 -12.21
CA LEU A 82 24.71 5.26 -11.18
C LEU A 82 25.58 6.21 -10.34
N TYR A 83 26.33 7.11 -10.97
CA TYR A 83 27.14 8.09 -10.24
C TYR A 83 26.30 8.99 -9.33
N LEU A 84 25.20 9.55 -9.85
CA LEU A 84 24.29 10.36 -9.04
C LEU A 84 23.69 9.55 -7.88
N HIS A 85 23.31 8.30 -8.14
CA HIS A 85 22.79 7.41 -7.11
C HIS A 85 23.81 7.14 -5.98
N LEU A 86 25.09 6.95 -6.34
CA LEU A 86 26.19 6.78 -5.37
C LEU A 86 26.40 8.00 -4.46
N GLN A 87 26.03 9.21 -4.90
CA GLN A 87 26.18 10.41 -4.09
C GLN A 87 25.02 10.64 -3.11
N HIS A 88 23.80 10.29 -3.51
CA HIS A 88 22.59 10.61 -2.76
C HIS A 88 22.06 9.46 -1.89
N ASN A 89 22.46 8.22 -2.16
CA ASN A 89 21.99 7.05 -1.43
C ASN A 89 23.06 6.50 -0.47
N ASP A 90 22.76 6.48 0.83
CA ASP A 90 23.69 6.00 1.86
C ASP A 90 24.14 4.56 1.66
N THR A 91 23.21 3.66 1.31
CA THR A 91 23.51 2.26 1.02
C THR A 91 24.46 2.16 -0.17
N ALA A 92 24.19 2.91 -1.23
CA ALA A 92 25.03 2.92 -2.44
C ALA A 92 26.44 3.46 -2.14
N ARG A 93 26.54 4.54 -1.35
CA ARG A 93 27.80 5.13 -0.90
C ARG A 93 28.63 4.15 -0.06
N LEU A 94 28.01 3.47 0.91
CA LEU A 94 28.68 2.47 1.75
C LEU A 94 29.14 1.27 0.92
N THR A 95 28.30 0.75 0.01
CA THR A 95 28.66 -0.33 -0.91
C THR A 95 29.84 0.05 -1.80
N SER A 96 29.85 1.27 -2.37
CA SER A 96 31.00 1.76 -3.13
C SER A 96 32.26 1.89 -2.26
N GLY A 97 32.08 2.29 -1.00
CA GLY A 97 33.14 2.28 0.00
C GLY A 97 33.75 0.89 0.20
N LEU A 98 32.94 -0.15 0.37
CA LEU A 98 33.39 -1.53 0.53
C LEU A 98 34.18 -2.03 -0.68
N LEU A 99 33.71 -1.74 -1.89
CA LEU A 99 34.41 -2.09 -3.13
C LEU A 99 35.75 -1.36 -3.27
N LYS A 100 35.82 -0.08 -2.91
CA LYS A 100 37.07 0.68 -2.88
C LYS A 100 38.05 0.10 -1.86
N THR A 101 37.56 -0.35 -0.71
CA THR A 101 38.38 -1.02 0.31
C THR A 101 38.97 -2.33 -0.22
N ASP A 102 38.20 -3.15 -0.94
CA ASP A 102 38.75 -4.35 -1.61
C ASP A 102 39.88 -4.00 -2.59
N ILE A 103 39.73 -2.93 -3.39
CA ILE A 103 40.77 -2.46 -4.30
C ILE A 103 42.04 -2.07 -3.53
N LEU A 104 41.91 -1.34 -2.42
CA LEU A 104 43.06 -0.94 -1.60
C LEU A 104 43.81 -2.17 -1.06
N PHE A 105 43.09 -3.18 -0.57
CA PHE A 105 43.70 -4.43 -0.11
C PHE A 105 44.38 -5.20 -1.25
N GLN A 106 43.76 -5.31 -2.42
CA GLN A 106 44.39 -5.93 -3.61
C GLN A 106 45.66 -5.20 -4.05
N LYS A 107 45.74 -3.89 -3.81
CA LYS A 107 46.92 -3.06 -4.08
C LYS A 107 47.92 -3.01 -2.92
N SER A 108 47.73 -3.83 -1.88
CA SER A 108 48.56 -3.86 -0.67
C SER A 108 48.60 -2.55 0.13
N LEU A 109 47.62 -1.67 -0.07
CA LEU A 109 47.45 -0.41 0.68
C LEU A 109 46.59 -0.67 1.92
N TYR A 110 47.13 -1.48 2.85
CA TYR A 110 46.36 -2.01 3.98
C TYR A 110 45.95 -0.94 5.00
N GLU A 111 46.80 0.04 5.29
CA GLU A 111 46.48 1.09 6.28
C GLU A 111 45.30 1.96 5.82
N GLU A 112 45.32 2.41 4.57
CA GLU A 112 44.21 3.14 3.94
C GLU A 112 42.95 2.29 3.89
N GLY A 113 43.10 1.01 3.51
CA GLY A 113 42.00 0.04 3.48
C GLY A 113 41.33 -0.10 4.84
N TYR A 114 42.10 -0.31 5.92
CA TYR A 114 41.57 -0.41 7.28
C TYR A 114 40.96 0.90 7.77
N ARG A 115 41.56 2.06 7.47
CA ARG A 115 41.02 3.38 7.84
C ARG A 115 39.64 3.61 7.20
N GLN A 116 39.49 3.24 5.93
CA GLN A 116 38.22 3.32 5.23
C GLN A 116 37.21 2.30 5.78
N LEU A 117 37.64 1.06 6.04
CA LEU A 117 36.77 0.01 6.56
C LEU A 117 36.18 0.37 7.93
N ARG A 118 36.98 0.96 8.83
CA ARG A 118 36.49 1.42 10.15
C ARG A 118 35.40 2.48 10.03
N LYS A 119 35.57 3.47 9.14
CA LYS A 119 34.55 4.49 8.87
C LYS A 119 33.26 3.87 8.33
N ILE A 120 33.38 2.87 7.45
CA ILE A 120 32.23 2.13 6.91
C ILE A 120 31.52 1.37 8.02
N GLN A 121 32.25 0.63 8.88
CA GLN A 121 31.67 -0.10 10.00
C GLN A 121 30.93 0.84 10.97
N GLU A 122 31.51 1.99 11.30
CA GLU A 122 30.89 2.99 12.16
C GLU A 122 29.61 3.55 11.55
N THR A 123 29.68 4.00 10.28
CA THR A 123 28.54 4.56 9.57
C THR A 123 27.43 3.51 9.37
N ALA A 124 27.79 2.28 9.03
CA ALA A 124 26.83 1.18 8.87
C ALA A 124 26.15 0.84 10.21
N ARG A 125 26.88 0.90 11.34
CA ARG A 125 26.32 0.71 12.67
C ARG A 125 25.37 1.85 13.05
N THR A 126 25.77 3.10 12.87
CA THR A 126 24.94 4.27 13.23
C THR A 126 23.68 4.38 12.37
N SER A 127 23.75 3.93 11.12
CA SER A 127 22.61 3.95 10.17
C SER A 127 21.84 2.62 10.13
N GLU A 128 22.08 1.72 11.09
CA GLU A 128 21.46 0.39 11.21
C GLU A 128 21.48 -0.47 9.92
N LYS A 129 22.54 -0.37 9.12
CA LYS A 129 22.76 -1.17 7.90
C LYS A 129 23.51 -2.46 8.21
N GLN A 130 22.84 -3.39 8.89
CA GLN A 130 23.47 -4.59 9.45
C GLN A 130 24.12 -5.49 8.40
N GLU A 131 23.56 -5.62 7.20
CA GLU A 131 24.13 -6.45 6.13
C GLU A 131 25.46 -5.87 5.61
N LEU A 132 25.52 -4.54 5.47
CA LEU A 132 26.74 -3.84 5.07
C LEU A 132 27.79 -3.88 6.18
N LEU A 133 27.36 -3.78 7.43
CA LEU A 133 28.23 -3.96 8.60
C LEU A 133 28.82 -5.37 8.61
N LEU A 134 27.99 -6.41 8.38
CA LEU A 134 28.45 -7.79 8.30
C LEU A 134 29.47 -7.98 7.17
N TRP A 135 29.22 -7.40 5.99
CA TRP A 135 30.19 -7.45 4.89
C TRP A 135 31.51 -6.77 5.28
N ALA A 136 31.46 -5.57 5.85
CA ALA A 136 32.65 -4.85 6.31
C ALA A 136 33.48 -5.65 7.34
N LEU A 137 32.81 -6.30 8.30
CA LEU A 137 33.46 -7.14 9.30
C LEU A 137 34.08 -8.39 8.68
N LYS A 138 33.41 -9.02 7.72
CA LYS A 138 33.94 -10.17 6.98
C LYS A 138 35.19 -9.80 6.18
N GLN A 139 35.18 -8.66 5.49
CA GLN A 139 36.38 -8.16 4.79
C GLN A 139 37.54 -7.94 5.76
N GLU A 140 37.27 -7.35 6.94
CA GLU A 140 38.31 -7.15 7.96
C GLU A 140 38.94 -8.49 8.38
N MET A 141 38.09 -9.49 8.67
CA MET A 141 38.53 -10.82 9.06
C MET A 141 39.32 -11.54 7.97
N GLN A 142 38.89 -11.42 6.71
CA GLN A 142 39.59 -12.01 5.57
C GLN A 142 41.00 -11.44 5.40
N VAL A 143 41.15 -10.11 5.48
CA VAL A 143 42.47 -9.47 5.37
C VAL A 143 43.36 -9.80 6.57
N LEU A 144 42.80 -9.81 7.78
CA LEU A 144 43.55 -10.24 8.96
C LEU A 144 44.09 -11.66 8.79
N GLN A 145 43.28 -12.58 8.25
CA GLN A 145 43.73 -13.94 7.96
C GLN A 145 44.81 -13.99 6.87
N GLN A 146 44.65 -13.24 5.77
CA GLN A 146 45.64 -13.15 4.69
C GLN A 146 47.00 -12.63 5.16
N LEU A 147 47.00 -11.71 6.12
CA LEU A 147 48.20 -11.14 6.72
C LEU A 147 48.74 -11.96 7.91
N ASN A 148 48.19 -13.15 8.17
CA ASN A 148 48.54 -14.01 9.31
C ASN A 148 48.38 -13.32 10.68
N PHE A 149 47.31 -12.55 10.86
CA PHE A 149 46.88 -11.91 12.11
C PHE A 149 47.96 -11.03 12.78
N PRO A 150 48.47 -10.00 12.09
CA PRO A 150 49.61 -9.21 12.57
C PRO A 150 49.26 -8.50 13.89
N TYR A 151 50.06 -8.75 14.92
CA TYR A 151 49.93 -8.13 16.26
C TYR A 151 48.54 -8.26 16.90
N LEU A 152 47.74 -9.27 16.52
CA LEU A 152 46.40 -9.50 17.04
C LEU A 152 46.41 -10.66 18.07
N PRO A 153 46.20 -10.38 19.36
CA PRO A 153 46.07 -11.44 20.37
C PRO A 153 44.85 -12.33 20.11
N GLU A 154 44.96 -13.62 20.44
CA GLU A 154 43.87 -14.59 20.30
C GLU A 154 42.55 -14.14 20.96
N LYS A 155 42.62 -13.56 22.16
CA LYS A 155 41.44 -13.00 22.85
C LYS A 155 40.73 -11.91 22.03
N SER A 156 41.49 -11.08 21.31
CA SER A 156 40.94 -10.03 20.45
C SER A 156 40.33 -10.61 19.17
N LEU A 157 40.94 -11.67 18.62
CA LEU A 157 40.38 -12.42 17.50
C LEU A 157 39.02 -13.05 17.86
N LEU A 158 38.94 -13.74 19.00
CA LEU A 158 37.70 -14.34 19.49
C LEU A 158 36.60 -13.29 19.68
N LYS A 159 36.91 -12.12 20.24
CA LYS A 159 35.96 -11.01 20.38
C LYS A 159 35.41 -10.54 19.03
N LYS A 160 36.26 -10.43 17.99
CA LYS A 160 35.83 -10.05 16.64
C LYS A 160 34.90 -11.12 16.03
N GLN A 161 35.23 -12.40 16.21
CA GLN A 161 34.39 -13.52 15.73
C GLN A 161 33.03 -13.55 16.43
N GLN A 162 33.02 -13.40 17.76
CA GLN A 162 31.78 -13.32 18.55
C GLN A 162 30.91 -12.13 18.12
N TYR A 163 31.53 -10.97 17.88
CA TYR A 163 30.81 -9.80 17.38
C TYR A 163 30.19 -10.04 16.00
N LEU A 164 30.92 -10.67 15.09
CA LEU A 164 30.42 -11.04 13.76
C LEU A 164 29.23 -12.02 13.87
N GLN A 165 29.33 -13.02 14.74
CA GLN A 165 28.24 -13.97 15.00
C GLN A 165 27.01 -13.27 15.61
N GLY A 166 27.21 -12.31 16.51
CA GLY A 166 26.13 -11.49 17.06
C GLY A 166 25.40 -10.69 15.98
N VAL A 167 26.12 -10.01 15.10
CA VAL A 167 25.52 -9.28 13.96
C VAL A 167 24.73 -10.22 13.05
N LEU A 168 25.26 -11.42 12.77
CA LEU A 168 24.55 -12.42 11.96
C LEU A 168 23.26 -12.91 12.65
N GLN A 169 23.30 -13.11 13.97
CA GLN A 169 22.14 -13.49 14.76
C GLN A 169 21.07 -12.38 14.75
N ASP A 170 21.46 -11.12 14.88
CA ASP A 170 20.55 -9.97 14.81
C ASP A 170 19.84 -9.90 13.45
N ILE A 171 20.60 -10.08 12.35
CA ILE A 171 20.03 -10.14 10.99
C ILE A 171 19.03 -11.31 10.89
N GLY A 172 19.40 -12.49 11.40
CA GLY A 172 18.53 -13.66 11.42
C GLY A 172 17.21 -13.42 12.17
N GLN A 173 17.28 -12.79 13.34
CA GLN A 173 16.10 -12.41 14.13
C GLN A 173 15.24 -11.40 13.39
N GLN A 174 15.84 -10.37 12.78
CA GLN A 174 15.11 -9.37 12.00
C GLN A 174 14.39 -10.01 10.80
N LEU A 175 15.03 -10.91 10.07
CA LEU A 175 14.41 -11.63 8.96
C LEU A 175 13.24 -12.51 9.41
N GLN A 176 13.39 -13.23 10.53
CA GLN A 176 12.31 -14.04 11.09
C GLN A 176 11.10 -13.18 11.46
N HIS A 177 11.35 -12.02 12.07
CA HIS A 177 10.30 -11.09 12.46
C HIS A 177 9.59 -10.49 11.25
N THR A 178 10.34 -10.03 10.24
CA THR A 178 9.78 -9.53 8.97
C THR A 178 8.94 -10.60 8.29
N ALA A 179 9.39 -11.86 8.26
CA ALA A 179 8.62 -12.97 7.69
C ALA A 179 7.27 -13.18 8.40
N LEU A 180 7.21 -13.04 9.72
CA LEU A 180 5.94 -13.12 10.47
C LEU A 180 5.00 -11.97 10.10
N TYR A 181 5.53 -10.76 9.94
CA TYR A 181 4.76 -9.60 9.49
C TYR A 181 4.25 -9.75 8.05
N GLU A 182 5.07 -10.25 7.13
CA GLU A 182 4.67 -10.57 5.75
C GLU A 182 3.56 -11.62 5.71
N GLN A 183 3.66 -12.67 6.54
CA GLN A 183 2.61 -13.67 6.68
C GLN A 183 1.30 -13.05 7.16
N LEU A 184 1.35 -12.20 8.19
CA LEU A 184 0.17 -11.49 8.70
C LEU A 184 -0.46 -10.59 7.62
N ARG A 185 0.36 -9.83 6.90
CA ARG A 185 -0.08 -8.97 5.78
C ARG A 185 -0.72 -9.78 4.66
N TYR A 186 -0.17 -10.94 4.33
CA TYR A 186 -0.78 -11.85 3.35
C TYR A 186 -2.17 -12.31 3.81
N GLN A 187 -2.33 -12.70 5.09
CA GLN A 187 -3.64 -13.07 5.63
C GLN A 187 -4.64 -11.90 5.50
N TRP A 188 -4.21 -10.68 5.83
CA TRP A 188 -5.06 -9.49 5.70
C TRP A 188 -5.51 -9.25 4.25
N LEU A 189 -4.57 -9.24 3.30
CA LEU A 189 -4.85 -8.88 1.91
C LEU A 189 -5.77 -9.90 1.21
N TYR A 190 -5.61 -11.19 1.49
CA TYR A 190 -6.31 -12.24 0.74
C TYR A 190 -7.43 -12.94 1.53
N LYS A 191 -7.33 -13.02 2.86
CA LYS A 191 -8.40 -13.61 3.70
C LYS A 191 -9.28 -12.55 4.35
N GLY A 192 -8.74 -11.34 4.55
CA GLY A 192 -9.46 -10.22 5.14
C GLY A 192 -9.51 -10.28 6.66
N ALA A 193 -10.49 -9.58 7.22
CA ALA A 193 -10.83 -9.60 8.63
C ALA A 193 -11.07 -11.02 9.16
N VAL A 194 -10.70 -11.27 10.42
CA VAL A 194 -11.06 -12.52 11.10
C VAL A 194 -12.57 -12.62 11.23
N ARG A 195 -13.12 -13.79 10.87
CA ARG A 195 -14.56 -14.07 10.90
C ARG A 195 -14.97 -15.15 11.89
N THR A 196 -14.01 -15.93 12.40
CA THR A 196 -14.27 -17.05 13.30
C THR A 196 -13.23 -17.14 14.41
N ALA A 197 -13.58 -17.82 15.51
CA ALA A 197 -12.64 -18.11 16.59
C ALA A 197 -11.43 -18.92 16.09
N GLY A 198 -11.64 -19.92 15.24
CA GLY A 198 -10.54 -20.71 14.67
C GLY A 198 -9.58 -19.90 13.79
N GLN A 199 -10.08 -18.92 13.03
CA GLN A 199 -9.22 -17.99 12.29
C GLN A 199 -8.40 -17.10 13.24
N LYS A 200 -8.99 -16.67 14.36
CA LYS A 200 -8.28 -15.92 15.40
C LYS A 200 -7.18 -16.77 16.05
N GLU A 201 -7.47 -18.01 16.41
CA GLU A 201 -6.51 -18.96 16.98
C GLU A 201 -5.33 -19.21 16.04
N ALA A 202 -5.59 -19.38 14.74
CA ALA A 202 -4.54 -19.51 13.73
C ALA A 202 -3.60 -18.31 13.70
N LEU A 203 -4.13 -17.08 13.88
CA LEU A 203 -3.31 -15.87 13.98
C LEU A 203 -2.59 -15.74 15.32
N ASN A 204 -3.16 -16.24 16.42
CA ASN A 204 -2.52 -16.20 17.74
C ASN A 204 -1.18 -16.97 17.75
N HIS A 205 -1.05 -18.04 16.95
CA HIS A 205 0.24 -18.71 16.76
C HIS A 205 1.31 -17.80 16.14
N LEU A 206 0.93 -16.87 15.25
CA LEU A 206 1.86 -15.87 14.73
C LEU A 206 2.27 -14.88 15.81
N VAL A 207 1.33 -14.44 16.65
CA VAL A 207 1.61 -13.52 17.77
C VAL A 207 2.58 -14.13 18.78
N GLU A 208 2.38 -15.40 19.14
CA GLU A 208 3.27 -16.08 20.09
C GLU A 208 4.69 -16.19 19.55
N ARG A 209 4.84 -16.54 18.26
CA ARG A 209 6.15 -16.57 17.61
C ARG A 209 6.78 -15.17 17.51
N GLU A 210 5.98 -14.14 17.24
CA GLU A 210 6.46 -12.77 17.14
C GLU A 210 7.04 -12.30 18.46
N ARG A 211 6.34 -12.58 19.58
CA ARG A 211 6.79 -12.23 20.92
C ARG A 211 8.15 -12.84 21.27
N GLN A 212 8.44 -14.03 20.77
CA GLN A 212 9.72 -14.73 20.95
C GLN A 212 10.84 -14.20 20.04
N THR A 213 10.49 -13.46 18.98
CA THR A 213 11.42 -12.93 17.96
C THR A 213 11.68 -11.43 18.15
N ALA A 214 11.17 -10.82 19.24
CA ALA A 214 11.28 -9.40 19.49
C ALA A 214 12.75 -8.94 19.66
N GLY A 215 13.27 -8.25 18.64
CA GLY A 215 14.59 -7.64 18.66
C GLY A 215 14.60 -6.26 19.35
N LYS A 216 15.79 -5.78 19.70
CA LYS A 216 16.00 -4.47 20.35
C LYS A 216 16.39 -3.35 19.39
N THR A 217 16.68 -3.66 18.13
CA THR A 217 17.03 -2.66 17.13
C THR A 217 15.82 -1.79 16.81
N GLN A 218 16.04 -0.57 16.32
CA GLN A 218 14.92 0.31 16.02
C GLN A 218 14.05 -0.25 14.87
N GLU A 219 14.68 -0.92 13.91
CA GLU A 219 13.98 -1.64 12.85
C GLU A 219 13.14 -2.81 13.39
N ALA A 220 13.64 -3.57 14.37
CA ALA A 220 12.87 -4.63 15.01
C ALA A 220 11.67 -4.07 15.79
N ILE A 221 11.83 -2.94 16.51
CA ILE A 221 10.72 -2.26 17.20
C ILE A 221 9.69 -1.76 16.18
N ARG A 222 10.13 -1.25 15.03
CA ARG A 222 9.24 -0.81 13.95
C ARG A 222 8.43 -1.97 13.40
N THR A 223 9.07 -3.09 13.06
CA THR A 223 8.39 -4.31 12.59
C THR A 223 7.43 -4.84 13.64
N HIS A 224 7.80 -4.80 14.92
CA HIS A 224 6.94 -5.21 16.05
C HIS A 224 5.66 -4.39 16.05
N LEU A 225 5.79 -3.06 16.05
CA LEU A 225 4.63 -2.17 16.08
C LEU A 225 3.77 -2.30 14.82
N MET A 226 4.38 -2.49 13.65
CA MET A 226 3.63 -2.74 12.41
C MET A 226 2.85 -4.05 12.48
N PHE A 227 3.44 -5.11 13.03
CA PHE A 227 2.78 -6.39 13.27
C PHE A 227 1.61 -6.23 14.24
N GLN A 228 1.83 -5.62 15.41
CA GLN A 228 0.80 -5.44 16.43
C GLN A 228 -0.36 -4.56 15.92
N ALA A 229 -0.06 -3.47 15.20
CA ALA A 229 -1.07 -2.60 14.62
C ALA A 229 -1.95 -3.34 13.60
N HIS A 230 -1.34 -4.10 12.68
CA HIS A 230 -2.11 -4.86 11.68
C HIS A 230 -2.86 -6.04 12.28
N TYR A 231 -2.30 -6.72 13.28
CA TYR A 231 -3.02 -7.76 14.01
C TYR A 231 -4.26 -7.19 14.70
N ALA A 232 -4.13 -6.01 15.31
CA ALA A 232 -5.24 -5.29 15.92
C ALA A 232 -6.30 -4.90 14.86
N LEU A 233 -5.91 -4.43 13.67
CA LEU A 233 -6.84 -4.17 12.56
C LEU A 233 -7.61 -5.44 12.13
N ILE A 234 -6.89 -6.53 11.84
CA ILE A 234 -7.44 -7.81 11.37
C ILE A 234 -8.44 -8.41 12.38
N THR A 235 -8.17 -8.21 13.67
CA THR A 235 -9.00 -8.72 14.76
C THR A 235 -10.07 -7.73 15.22
N GLY A 236 -10.10 -6.50 14.68
CA GLY A 236 -11.10 -5.47 14.99
C GLY A 236 -10.84 -4.66 16.27
N TYR A 237 -9.62 -4.63 16.81
CA TYR A 237 -9.22 -3.74 17.93
C TYR A 237 -8.70 -2.40 17.40
N TYR A 238 -9.57 -1.58 16.82
CA TYR A 238 -9.18 -0.35 16.11
C TYR A 238 -8.53 0.72 16.99
N GLU A 239 -8.94 0.86 18.26
CA GLU A 239 -8.30 1.79 19.19
C GLU A 239 -6.85 1.36 19.51
N THR A 240 -6.62 0.06 19.72
CA THR A 240 -5.28 -0.49 19.92
C THR A 240 -4.42 -0.32 18.66
N ALA A 241 -4.99 -0.57 17.48
CA ALA A 241 -4.30 -0.32 16.21
C ALA A 241 -3.89 1.16 16.08
N LEU A 242 -4.80 2.09 16.40
CA LEU A 242 -4.54 3.52 16.36
C LEU A 242 -3.41 3.93 17.31
N GLN A 243 -3.35 3.36 18.52
CA GLN A 243 -2.26 3.61 19.46
C GLN A 243 -0.90 3.20 18.88
N HIS A 244 -0.80 1.98 18.34
CA HIS A 244 0.44 1.50 17.72
C HIS A 244 0.84 2.34 16.51
N PHE A 245 -0.11 2.71 15.63
CA PHE A 245 0.18 3.58 14.50
C PHE A 245 0.59 5.00 14.92
N ARG A 246 0.06 5.55 16.02
CA ARG A 246 0.53 6.83 16.58
C ARG A 246 1.97 6.75 17.08
N THR A 247 2.32 5.67 17.76
CA THR A 247 3.71 5.43 18.19
C THR A 247 4.63 5.34 16.99
N LEU A 248 4.24 4.58 15.96
CA LEU A 248 4.98 4.50 14.69
C LEU A 248 5.10 5.87 14.02
N ASN A 249 4.02 6.63 13.93
CA ASN A 249 4.03 7.97 13.33
C ASN A 249 4.98 8.91 14.09
N ASN A 250 5.00 8.87 15.42
CA ASN A 250 5.93 9.67 16.22
C ASN A 250 7.40 9.22 16.05
N MET A 251 7.66 7.91 16.05
CA MET A 251 8.98 7.35 15.76
C MET A 251 9.48 7.73 14.37
N LEU A 252 8.56 7.82 13.40
CA LEU A 252 8.83 8.37 12.09
C LEU A 252 9.13 9.87 12.24
N GLU A 253 8.17 10.71 12.63
CA GLU A 253 8.29 12.19 12.70
C GLU A 253 9.55 12.71 13.43
N THR A 254 9.97 12.07 14.52
CA THR A 254 11.18 12.45 15.29
C THR A 254 12.50 12.32 14.52
N ARG A 255 12.55 11.56 13.41
CA ARG A 255 13.77 11.35 12.59
C ARG A 255 14.04 12.46 11.56
N GLY A 256 13.26 13.55 11.51
CA GLY A 256 13.58 14.83 10.85
C GLY A 256 13.68 14.86 9.30
N HIS A 257 13.91 13.73 8.61
CA HIS A 257 14.18 13.69 7.16
C HIS A 257 13.35 12.64 6.39
N LEU A 258 12.07 12.45 6.74
CA LEU A 258 11.35 11.19 6.45
C LEU A 258 10.72 11.00 5.08
N ASN A 259 10.38 12.07 4.35
CA ASN A 259 9.77 11.89 3.04
C ASN A 259 10.74 11.24 2.03
N THR A 260 12.04 11.19 2.34
CA THR A 260 13.08 10.68 1.44
C THR A 260 13.59 9.28 1.81
N VAL A 261 13.54 8.86 3.08
CA VAL A 261 14.21 7.60 3.52
C VAL A 261 13.33 6.36 3.35
N ALA A 262 12.03 6.45 3.67
CA ALA A 262 11.09 5.33 3.55
C ALA A 262 9.65 5.83 3.31
N PRO A 263 9.38 6.50 2.17
CA PRO A 263 8.10 7.16 1.92
C PRO A 263 6.90 6.21 1.85
N ILE A 264 7.11 4.96 1.41
CA ILE A 264 6.05 3.93 1.36
C ILE A 264 5.58 3.60 2.77
N ASP A 265 6.51 3.38 3.69
CA ASP A 265 6.20 2.96 5.06
C ASP A 265 5.46 4.05 5.82
N HIS A 266 5.83 5.31 5.59
CA HIS A 266 5.11 6.45 6.16
C HIS A 266 3.66 6.52 5.65
N LEU A 267 3.43 6.36 4.35
CA LEU A 267 2.07 6.32 3.81
C LEU A 267 1.27 5.13 4.35
N GLN A 268 1.89 3.97 4.56
CA GLN A 268 1.23 2.81 5.17
C GLN A 268 0.80 3.07 6.61
N VAL A 269 1.64 3.72 7.41
CA VAL A 269 1.29 4.14 8.78
C VAL A 269 0.11 5.12 8.74
N LEU A 270 0.15 6.13 7.87
CA LEU A 270 -0.94 7.09 7.72
C LEU A 270 -2.24 6.42 7.27
N GLU A 271 -2.18 5.49 6.31
CA GLU A 271 -3.34 4.70 5.88
C GLU A 271 -3.94 3.89 7.04
N GLY A 272 -3.10 3.22 7.84
CA GLY A 272 -3.55 2.49 9.03
C GLY A 272 -4.19 3.39 10.09
N MET A 273 -3.70 4.62 10.26
CA MET A 273 -4.31 5.63 11.14
C MET A 273 -5.68 6.07 10.62
N LEU A 274 -5.77 6.43 9.33
CA LEU A 274 -7.04 6.83 8.71
C LEU A 274 -8.09 5.70 8.82
N ASP A 275 -7.65 4.46 8.60
CA ASP A 275 -8.50 3.29 8.69
C ASP A 275 -9.04 3.09 10.11
N SER A 276 -8.16 3.21 11.11
CA SER A 276 -8.51 3.10 12.53
C SER A 276 -9.42 4.24 12.98
N LEU A 277 -9.12 5.48 12.56
CA LEU A 277 -9.90 6.68 12.88
C LEU A 277 -11.31 6.62 12.29
N ARG A 278 -11.44 6.15 11.04
CA ARG A 278 -12.77 5.93 10.45
C ARG A 278 -13.53 4.83 11.18
N SER A 279 -12.86 3.71 11.48
CA SER A 279 -13.49 2.58 12.17
C SER A 279 -13.99 2.94 13.57
N THR A 280 -13.34 3.91 14.21
CA THR A 280 -13.69 4.48 15.53
C THR A 280 -14.54 5.76 15.41
N ARG A 281 -14.94 6.14 14.19
CA ARG A 281 -15.78 7.31 13.89
C ARG A 281 -15.20 8.66 14.36
N ARG A 282 -13.88 8.76 14.49
CA ARG A 282 -13.15 9.98 14.91
C ARG A 282 -12.87 10.90 13.72
N TYR A 283 -13.93 11.37 13.05
CA TYR A 283 -13.82 12.12 11.78
C TYR A 283 -13.07 13.46 11.89
N ARG A 284 -13.13 14.14 13.04
CA ARG A 284 -12.37 15.38 13.27
C ARG A 284 -10.87 15.14 13.16
N GLU A 285 -10.37 14.13 13.86
CA GLU A 285 -8.97 13.74 13.79
C GLU A 285 -8.58 13.15 12.43
N LEU A 286 -9.48 12.38 11.82
CA LEU A 286 -9.29 11.86 10.45
C LEU A 286 -8.97 13.01 9.47
N SER A 287 -9.70 14.12 9.55
CA SER A 287 -9.47 15.29 8.70
C SER A 287 -8.08 15.91 8.88
N VAL A 288 -7.55 15.92 10.12
CA VAL A 288 -6.20 16.41 10.42
C VAL A 288 -5.14 15.53 9.76
N PHE A 289 -5.31 14.21 9.81
CA PHE A 289 -4.37 13.28 9.15
C PHE A 289 -4.51 13.28 7.63
N LEU A 290 -5.70 13.54 7.08
CA LEU A 290 -5.87 13.76 5.64
C LEU A 290 -5.09 14.98 5.14
N GLU A 291 -5.05 16.07 5.90
CA GLU A 291 -4.21 17.22 5.56
C GLU A 291 -2.72 16.89 5.62
N LYS A 292 -2.29 15.99 6.51
CA LYS A 292 -0.91 15.47 6.49
C LYS A 292 -0.64 14.67 5.20
N VAL A 293 -1.56 13.79 4.81
CA VAL A 293 -1.45 13.03 3.54
C VAL A 293 -1.37 13.98 2.34
N ARG A 294 -2.19 15.04 2.28
CA ARG A 294 -2.14 16.03 1.19
C ARG A 294 -0.80 16.77 1.07
N ARG A 295 -0.12 16.97 2.20
CA ARG A 295 1.19 17.62 2.24
C ARG A 295 2.34 16.65 1.98
N PHE A 296 2.05 15.36 1.84
CA PHE A 296 3.04 14.34 1.52
C PHE A 296 3.59 14.59 0.11
N LYS A 297 4.88 14.96 0.03
CA LYS A 297 5.56 15.21 -1.24
C LYS A 297 6.46 14.03 -1.58
N SER A 298 6.28 13.51 -2.80
CA SER A 298 7.18 12.52 -3.37
C SER A 298 7.31 12.73 -4.87
N ASP A 299 8.53 12.54 -5.39
CA ASP A 299 8.81 12.60 -6.82
C ASP A 299 8.42 11.30 -7.54
N ALA A 300 8.09 10.22 -6.80
CA ALA A 300 7.71 8.95 -7.40
C ALA A 300 6.23 8.96 -7.85
N PRO A 301 5.92 8.67 -9.13
CA PRO A 301 4.56 8.68 -9.64
C PRO A 301 3.59 7.76 -8.88
N TYR A 302 4.06 6.61 -8.42
CA TYR A 302 3.27 5.70 -7.59
C TYR A 302 2.80 6.36 -6.29
N LEU A 303 3.71 7.03 -5.58
CA LEU A 303 3.41 7.65 -4.28
C LEU A 303 2.46 8.84 -4.41
N ASP A 304 2.55 9.60 -5.51
CA ASP A 304 1.57 10.64 -5.86
C ASP A 304 0.15 10.06 -5.99
N VAL A 305 0.00 8.96 -6.73
CA VAL A 305 -1.30 8.29 -6.92
C VAL A 305 -1.81 7.65 -5.65
N MET A 306 -0.93 7.03 -4.85
CA MET A 306 -1.28 6.49 -3.54
C MET A 306 -1.84 7.58 -2.62
N THR A 307 -1.19 8.75 -2.58
CA THR A 307 -1.62 9.90 -1.79
C THR A 307 -3.00 10.40 -2.26
N GLN A 308 -3.19 10.53 -3.58
CA GLN A 308 -4.49 10.89 -4.16
C GLN A 308 -5.58 9.87 -3.84
N ARG A 309 -5.27 8.56 -3.89
CA ARG A 309 -6.21 7.50 -3.49
C ARG A 309 -6.64 7.68 -2.04
N LEU A 310 -5.70 7.80 -1.11
CA LEU A 310 -6.00 7.91 0.32
C LEU A 310 -6.91 9.10 0.61
N VAL A 311 -6.60 10.27 0.05
CA VAL A 311 -7.46 11.45 0.17
C VAL A 311 -8.85 11.16 -0.40
N PHE A 312 -8.90 10.61 -1.61
CA PHE A 312 -10.16 10.31 -2.30
C PHE A 312 -11.06 9.37 -1.49
N ILE A 313 -10.56 8.20 -1.09
CA ILE A 313 -11.38 7.16 -0.43
C ILE A 313 -11.86 7.60 0.95
N TYR A 314 -11.02 8.27 1.74
CA TYR A 314 -11.36 8.64 3.12
C TYR A 314 -12.21 9.91 3.20
N GLU A 315 -12.10 10.84 2.24
CA GLU A 315 -13.05 11.96 2.12
C GLU A 315 -14.43 11.46 1.66
N LEU A 316 -14.48 10.60 0.64
CA LEU A 316 -15.74 10.00 0.21
C LEU A 316 -16.38 9.19 1.32
N ALA A 317 -15.60 8.35 2.00
CA ALA A 317 -16.05 7.62 3.17
C ALA A 317 -16.69 8.52 4.22
N SER A 318 -16.06 9.65 4.57
CA SER A 318 -16.60 10.58 5.57
C SER A 318 -17.95 11.20 5.13
N HIS A 319 -18.09 11.52 3.84
CA HIS A 319 -19.37 12.00 3.30
C HIS A 319 -20.45 10.91 3.21
N ILE A 320 -20.07 9.69 2.85
CA ILE A 320 -20.98 8.54 2.81
C ILE A 320 -21.47 8.22 4.23
N ASP A 321 -20.56 8.12 5.20
CA ASP A 321 -20.88 7.78 6.59
C ASP A 321 -21.80 8.84 7.23
N SER A 322 -21.65 10.12 6.87
CA SER A 322 -22.54 11.21 7.30
C SER A 322 -23.83 11.35 6.49
N GLY A 323 -24.03 10.53 5.45
CA GLY A 323 -25.19 10.58 4.56
C GLY A 323 -25.20 11.75 3.57
N ASN A 324 -24.12 12.52 3.47
CA ASN A 324 -24.00 13.66 2.55
C ASN A 324 -23.53 13.22 1.15
N PHE A 325 -24.38 12.46 0.46
CA PHE A 325 -24.09 11.92 -0.87
C PHE A 325 -23.94 13.00 -1.95
N ALA A 326 -24.56 14.17 -1.79
CA ALA A 326 -24.42 15.29 -2.73
C ALA A 326 -22.99 15.85 -2.71
N ALA A 327 -22.42 16.06 -1.51
CA ALA A 327 -21.02 16.48 -1.38
C ALA A 327 -20.06 15.39 -1.89
N ALA A 328 -20.35 14.12 -1.61
CA ALA A 328 -19.59 12.99 -2.12
C ALA A 328 -19.54 12.98 -3.65
N LEU A 329 -20.68 13.20 -4.32
CA LEU A 329 -20.77 13.26 -5.78
C LEU A 329 -19.99 14.45 -6.37
N ALA A 330 -20.06 15.61 -5.73
CA ALA A 330 -19.27 16.78 -6.15
C ALA A 330 -17.76 16.50 -6.06
N LEU A 331 -17.32 15.86 -4.97
CA LEU A 331 -15.92 15.46 -4.78
C LEU A 331 -15.48 14.43 -5.83
N GLN A 332 -16.32 13.42 -6.07
CA GLN A 332 -16.09 12.40 -7.10
C GLN A 332 -15.88 13.05 -8.48
N LYS A 333 -16.76 13.95 -8.91
CA LYS A 333 -16.64 14.64 -10.21
C LYS A 333 -15.35 15.44 -10.32
N LYS A 334 -14.86 16.02 -9.22
CA LYS A 334 -13.62 16.80 -9.17
C LYS A 334 -12.36 15.94 -9.21
N GLN A 335 -12.31 14.87 -8.43
CA GLN A 335 -11.07 14.12 -8.18
C GLN A 335 -10.93 12.84 -9.03
N ALA A 336 -12.03 12.13 -9.31
CA ALA A 336 -11.99 10.82 -9.96
C ALA A 336 -11.34 10.82 -11.36
N PRO A 337 -11.58 11.80 -12.27
CA PRO A 337 -11.00 11.76 -13.61
C PRO A 337 -9.46 11.78 -13.62
N ALA A 338 -8.83 12.49 -12.68
CA ALA A 338 -7.38 12.54 -12.56
C ALA A 338 -6.81 11.23 -11.99
N LEU A 339 -7.47 10.70 -10.96
CA LEU A 339 -7.09 9.44 -10.31
C LEU A 339 -7.25 8.24 -11.25
N LEU A 340 -8.37 8.13 -11.96
CA LEU A 340 -8.66 7.03 -12.88
C LEU A 340 -7.69 6.96 -14.06
N LYS A 341 -7.18 8.09 -14.55
CA LYS A 341 -6.12 8.11 -15.59
C LYS A 341 -4.83 7.40 -15.15
N LYS A 342 -4.56 7.37 -13.85
CA LYS A 342 -3.36 6.77 -13.26
C LYS A 342 -3.64 5.48 -12.49
N ILE A 343 -4.84 4.91 -12.59
CA ILE A 343 -5.29 3.75 -11.81
C ILE A 343 -4.41 2.51 -12.00
N HIS A 344 -3.80 2.35 -13.17
CA HIS A 344 -2.90 1.25 -13.50
C HIS A 344 -1.62 1.21 -12.66
N LEU A 345 -1.29 2.29 -11.94
CA LEU A 345 -0.17 2.33 -10.99
C LEU A 345 -0.53 1.72 -9.64
N LEU A 346 -1.82 1.50 -9.35
CA LEU A 346 -2.30 0.92 -8.10
C LEU A 346 -2.45 -0.60 -8.21
N ASP A 347 -2.39 -1.30 -7.08
CA ASP A 347 -2.67 -2.73 -7.05
C ASP A 347 -4.17 -3.03 -7.22
N VAL A 348 -4.49 -4.28 -7.58
CA VAL A 348 -5.86 -4.72 -7.88
C VAL A 348 -6.83 -4.49 -6.72
N SER A 349 -6.38 -4.62 -5.46
CA SER A 349 -7.21 -4.37 -4.28
C SER A 349 -7.55 -2.90 -4.13
N GLN A 350 -6.57 -2.03 -4.33
CA GLN A 350 -6.73 -0.57 -4.29
C GLN A 350 -7.62 -0.07 -5.42
N GLN A 351 -7.51 -0.65 -6.62
CA GLN A 351 -8.40 -0.33 -7.74
C GLN A 351 -9.85 -0.71 -7.42
N ALA A 352 -10.08 -1.92 -6.90
CA ALA A 352 -11.40 -2.36 -6.48
C ALA A 352 -12.00 -1.44 -5.42
N GLU A 353 -11.20 -0.98 -4.46
CA GLU A 353 -11.67 -0.04 -3.44
C GLU A 353 -12.17 1.27 -4.05
N ILE A 354 -11.45 1.85 -5.01
CA ILE A 354 -11.89 3.06 -5.72
C ILE A 354 -13.23 2.84 -6.40
N TYR A 355 -13.37 1.78 -7.20
CA TYR A 355 -14.61 1.48 -7.92
C TYR A 355 -15.79 1.21 -6.97
N LEU A 356 -15.52 0.63 -5.79
CA LEU A 356 -16.53 0.45 -4.76
C LEU A 356 -17.07 1.81 -4.28
N TYR A 357 -16.19 2.75 -3.92
CA TYR A 357 -16.63 4.08 -3.46
C TYR A 357 -17.37 4.85 -4.55
N LEU A 358 -16.91 4.80 -5.81
CA LEU A 358 -17.63 5.40 -6.93
C LEU A 358 -19.06 4.86 -7.00
N SER A 359 -19.21 3.54 -6.91
CA SER A 359 -20.52 2.87 -6.95
C SER A 359 -21.42 3.26 -5.77
N LEU A 360 -20.85 3.34 -4.56
CA LEU A 360 -21.58 3.71 -3.35
C LEU A 360 -22.10 5.16 -3.38
N VAL A 361 -21.32 6.08 -3.95
CA VAL A 361 -21.74 7.48 -4.10
C VAL A 361 -22.93 7.59 -5.05
N HIS A 362 -22.90 6.90 -6.20
CA HIS A 362 -24.03 6.88 -7.13
C HIS A 362 -25.26 6.19 -6.52
N LEU A 363 -25.08 5.05 -5.84
CA LEU A 363 -26.15 4.35 -5.12
C LEU A 363 -26.86 5.27 -4.12
N GLY A 364 -26.11 6.03 -3.32
CA GLY A 364 -26.68 6.94 -2.33
C GLY A 364 -27.37 8.19 -2.90
N ASN A 365 -27.06 8.54 -4.16
CA ASN A 365 -27.76 9.58 -4.93
C ASN A 365 -28.88 9.01 -5.81
N GLU A 366 -29.25 7.73 -5.64
CA GLU A 366 -30.31 7.04 -6.40
C GLU A 366 -30.01 6.88 -7.91
N ASP A 367 -28.75 7.08 -8.31
CA ASP A 367 -28.27 6.86 -9.68
C ASP A 367 -27.81 5.41 -9.85
N ILE A 368 -28.79 4.51 -9.99
CA ILE A 368 -28.55 3.06 -10.00
C ILE A 368 -27.74 2.61 -11.22
N ASN A 369 -27.90 3.27 -12.37
CA ASN A 369 -27.22 2.91 -13.61
C ASN A 369 -25.71 3.15 -13.50
N SER A 370 -25.28 4.35 -13.12
CA SER A 370 -23.86 4.62 -12.94
C SER A 370 -23.25 3.86 -11.75
N ALA A 371 -24.03 3.56 -10.72
CA ALA A 371 -23.58 2.65 -9.67
C ALA A 371 -23.30 1.25 -10.22
N HIS A 372 -24.18 0.73 -11.08
CA HIS A 372 -24.02 -0.58 -11.70
C HIS A 372 -22.82 -0.64 -12.65
N GLU A 373 -22.66 0.38 -13.52
CA GLU A 373 -21.53 0.47 -14.45
C GLU A 373 -20.18 0.42 -13.73
N ASN A 374 -20.03 1.12 -12.60
CA ASN A 374 -18.79 1.11 -11.82
C ASN A 374 -18.51 -0.26 -11.17
N LEU A 375 -19.52 -0.97 -10.68
CA LEU A 375 -19.34 -2.33 -10.14
C LEU A 375 -18.96 -3.33 -11.23
N GLU A 376 -19.57 -3.23 -12.41
CA GLU A 376 -19.35 -4.15 -13.53
C GLU A 376 -17.90 -4.17 -13.99
N ILE A 377 -17.18 -3.04 -13.92
CA ILE A 377 -15.74 -2.98 -14.23
C ILE A 377 -14.93 -4.03 -13.44
N VAL A 378 -15.31 -4.26 -12.18
CA VAL A 378 -14.66 -5.23 -11.28
C VAL A 378 -15.28 -6.63 -11.44
N LEU A 379 -16.62 -6.72 -11.50
CA LEU A 379 -17.33 -8.00 -11.55
C LEU A 379 -17.07 -8.78 -12.84
N GLN A 380 -16.97 -8.11 -13.99
CA GLN A 380 -16.64 -8.76 -15.28
C GLN A 380 -15.24 -9.36 -15.28
N GLN A 381 -14.34 -8.81 -14.47
CA GLN A 381 -12.97 -9.27 -14.31
C GLN A 381 -12.83 -10.26 -13.14
N GLY A 382 -13.85 -11.09 -12.90
CA GLY A 382 -13.93 -11.98 -11.74
C GLY A 382 -12.68 -12.86 -11.51
N ALA A 383 -11.97 -13.29 -12.55
CA ALA A 383 -10.72 -14.05 -12.41
C ALA A 383 -9.62 -13.27 -11.67
N LEU A 384 -9.57 -11.94 -11.82
CA LEU A 384 -8.58 -11.07 -11.18
C LEU A 384 -8.98 -10.70 -9.75
N TYR A 385 -10.28 -10.45 -9.51
CA TYR A 385 -10.76 -9.87 -8.24
C TYR A 385 -11.37 -10.88 -7.27
N SER A 386 -11.76 -12.08 -7.71
CA SER A 386 -12.54 -13.04 -6.89
C SER A 386 -11.87 -13.48 -5.60
N ASN A 387 -10.53 -13.50 -5.57
CA ASN A 387 -9.75 -13.89 -4.39
C ASN A 387 -9.63 -12.77 -3.36
N LEU A 388 -10.08 -11.55 -3.65
CA LEU A 388 -9.98 -10.42 -2.74
C LEU A 388 -11.16 -10.39 -1.75
N PRO A 389 -10.93 -10.07 -0.47
CA PRO A 389 -11.99 -9.95 0.52
C PRO A 389 -13.10 -8.96 0.12
N ILE A 390 -12.71 -7.84 -0.51
CA ILE A 390 -13.62 -6.78 -0.95
C ILE A 390 -14.63 -7.24 -2.00
N PHE A 391 -14.30 -8.28 -2.78
CA PHE A 391 -15.17 -8.80 -3.85
C PHE A 391 -16.51 -9.30 -3.33
N ARG A 392 -16.56 -9.75 -2.07
CA ARG A 392 -17.82 -10.13 -1.41
C ARG A 392 -18.75 -8.94 -1.26
N THR A 393 -18.22 -7.78 -0.85
CA THR A 393 -18.98 -6.53 -0.73
C THR A 393 -19.52 -6.10 -2.09
N PHE A 394 -18.72 -6.21 -3.15
CA PHE A 394 -19.19 -5.97 -4.53
C PHE A 394 -20.40 -6.82 -4.87
N LYS A 395 -20.36 -8.14 -4.63
CA LYS A 395 -21.50 -9.03 -4.89
C LYS A 395 -22.75 -8.65 -4.10
N LEU A 396 -22.59 -8.28 -2.83
CA LEU A 396 -23.72 -7.86 -2.00
C LEU A 396 -24.33 -6.58 -2.57
N ILE A 397 -23.54 -5.55 -2.85
CA ILE A 397 -24.05 -4.28 -3.38
C ILE A 397 -24.66 -4.49 -4.78
N HIS A 398 -24.10 -5.38 -5.60
CA HIS A 398 -24.67 -5.72 -6.90
C HIS A 398 -26.07 -6.34 -6.78
N LEU A 399 -26.28 -7.22 -5.79
CA LEU A 399 -27.61 -7.73 -5.45
C LEU A 399 -28.57 -6.62 -5.00
N LEU A 400 -28.07 -5.62 -4.26
CA LEU A 400 -28.86 -4.45 -3.87
C LEU A 400 -29.28 -3.63 -5.10
N LEU A 401 -28.37 -3.36 -6.04
CA LEU A 401 -28.69 -2.65 -7.28
C LEU A 401 -29.72 -3.39 -8.13
N HIS A 402 -29.58 -4.70 -8.28
CA HIS A 402 -30.57 -5.51 -8.99
C HIS A 402 -31.94 -5.51 -8.32
N TYR A 403 -31.99 -5.34 -6.99
CA TYR A 403 -33.26 -5.16 -6.28
C TYR A 403 -33.91 -3.81 -6.62
N GLU A 404 -33.13 -2.74 -6.71
CA GLU A 404 -33.61 -1.41 -7.15
C GLU A 404 -34.13 -1.44 -8.59
N LEU A 405 -33.48 -2.21 -9.46
CA LEU A 405 -33.88 -2.40 -10.86
C LEU A 405 -35.08 -3.34 -11.03
N GLY A 406 -35.52 -4.03 -9.98
CA GLY A 406 -36.61 -5.01 -10.06
C GLY A 406 -36.21 -6.34 -10.72
N ASN A 407 -34.91 -6.64 -10.84
CA ASN A 407 -34.39 -7.85 -11.47
C ASN A 407 -34.43 -9.06 -10.52
N TYR A 408 -35.61 -9.40 -10.02
CA TYR A 408 -35.78 -10.44 -8.97
C TYR A 408 -35.32 -11.84 -9.41
N GLU A 409 -35.47 -12.21 -10.68
CA GLU A 409 -35.01 -13.50 -11.19
C GLU A 409 -33.48 -13.64 -11.11
N TYR A 410 -32.74 -12.56 -11.39
CA TYR A 410 -31.29 -12.52 -11.19
C TYR A 410 -30.92 -12.73 -9.71
N ILE A 411 -31.61 -12.01 -8.81
CA ILE A 411 -31.38 -12.13 -7.37
C ILE A 411 -31.62 -13.57 -6.90
N ARG A 412 -32.68 -14.25 -7.39
CA ARG A 412 -32.98 -15.64 -7.05
C ARG A 412 -31.87 -16.57 -7.51
N TYR A 413 -31.36 -16.40 -8.72
CA TYR A 413 -30.24 -17.18 -9.25
C TYR A 413 -28.96 -16.96 -8.44
N GLU A 414 -28.54 -15.71 -8.28
CA GLU A 414 -27.25 -15.38 -7.64
C GLU A 414 -27.28 -15.72 -6.14
N THR A 415 -28.42 -15.56 -5.47
CA THR A 415 -28.62 -16.01 -4.09
C THR A 415 -28.41 -17.52 -3.92
N ARG A 416 -28.87 -18.35 -4.86
CA ARG A 416 -28.64 -19.80 -4.83
C ARG A 416 -27.16 -20.11 -5.04
N SER A 417 -26.52 -19.42 -5.98
CA SER A 417 -25.07 -19.53 -6.23
C SER A 417 -24.25 -19.17 -4.99
N PHE A 418 -24.59 -18.06 -4.34
CA PHE A 418 -23.92 -17.55 -3.14
C PHE A 418 -24.05 -18.52 -1.95
N ARG A 419 -25.22 -19.15 -1.75
CA ARG A 419 -25.42 -20.16 -0.70
C ARG A 419 -24.55 -21.40 -0.86
N ARG A 420 -24.35 -21.89 -2.09
CA ARG A 420 -23.48 -23.05 -2.33
C ARG A 420 -22.05 -22.80 -1.85
N HIS A 421 -21.56 -21.58 -1.99
CA HIS A 421 -20.23 -21.16 -1.53
C HIS A 421 -20.17 -20.91 -0.01
N LEU A 422 -21.30 -20.61 0.64
CA LEU A 422 -21.41 -20.36 2.08
C LEU A 422 -21.45 -21.64 2.94
N HIS A 423 -21.73 -22.80 2.36
CA HIS A 423 -21.91 -24.05 3.10
C HIS A 423 -20.61 -24.69 3.63
N ALA A 424 -19.44 -24.20 3.22
CA ALA A 424 -18.15 -24.79 3.57
C ALA A 424 -17.59 -24.38 4.94
N ASP A 425 -18.11 -23.33 5.60
CA ASP A 425 -17.60 -22.86 6.89
C ASP A 425 -18.73 -22.57 7.91
N ASN A 426 -18.50 -23.04 9.14
CA ASN A 426 -19.34 -23.04 10.36
C ASN A 426 -20.57 -22.12 10.45
N LYS A 427 -21.66 -22.64 11.04
CA LYS A 427 -23.01 -22.03 11.20
C LYS A 427 -23.09 -20.53 11.60
N ARG A 428 -22.07 -19.95 12.25
CA ARG A 428 -22.01 -18.54 12.70
C ARG A 428 -21.35 -17.57 11.72
N SER A 429 -20.53 -18.03 10.78
CA SER A 429 -20.03 -17.14 9.74
C SER A 429 -21.19 -16.74 8.81
N PHE A 430 -21.12 -15.51 8.32
CA PHE A 430 -21.99 -14.96 7.29
C PHE A 430 -23.39 -14.53 7.73
N LEU A 431 -23.52 -14.01 8.96
CA LEU A 431 -24.81 -13.54 9.47
C LEU A 431 -25.33 -12.35 8.67
N LEU A 432 -24.45 -11.42 8.28
CA LEU A 432 -24.78 -10.29 7.43
C LEU A 432 -25.33 -10.76 6.07
N GLU A 433 -24.60 -11.62 5.38
CA GLU A 433 -24.97 -12.11 4.05
C GLU A 433 -26.30 -12.88 4.11
N LYS A 434 -26.47 -13.75 5.10
CA LYS A 434 -27.75 -14.47 5.33
C LYS A 434 -28.90 -13.49 5.57
N THR A 435 -28.67 -12.40 6.30
CA THR A 435 -29.68 -11.38 6.60
C THR A 435 -30.06 -10.58 5.36
N ILE A 436 -29.08 -10.15 4.57
CA ILE A 436 -29.30 -9.44 3.29
C ILE A 436 -30.04 -10.34 2.31
N ILE A 437 -29.56 -11.56 2.08
CA ILE A 437 -30.20 -12.54 1.20
C ILE A 437 -31.66 -12.80 1.61
N LYS A 438 -31.93 -12.89 2.92
CA LYS A 438 -33.29 -13.11 3.43
C LYS A 438 -34.19 -11.92 3.15
N PHE A 439 -33.67 -10.70 3.20
CA PHE A 439 -34.39 -9.49 2.82
C PHE A 439 -34.74 -9.49 1.33
N LEU A 440 -33.73 -9.69 0.48
CA LEU A 440 -33.86 -9.59 -0.97
C LEU A 440 -34.82 -10.63 -1.57
N ARG A 441 -35.00 -11.76 -0.90
CA ARG A 441 -35.96 -12.81 -1.31
C ARG A 441 -37.43 -12.41 -1.09
N ASN A 442 -37.71 -11.38 -0.29
CA ASN A 442 -39.09 -10.95 -0.06
C ASN A 442 -39.56 -10.10 -1.25
N GLU A 443 -39.91 -10.78 -2.35
CA GLU A 443 -40.42 -10.22 -3.61
C GLU A 443 -41.69 -9.38 -3.43
N ARG A 444 -42.44 -9.58 -2.32
CA ARG A 444 -43.79 -9.04 -2.08
C ARG A 444 -43.88 -8.02 -0.95
N LEU A 445 -42.82 -7.29 -0.62
CA LEU A 445 -42.91 -6.24 0.43
C LEU A 445 -43.89 -5.11 0.07
N PHE A 446 -44.24 -4.95 -1.21
CA PHE A 446 -45.11 -3.88 -1.70
C PHE A 446 -46.54 -4.35 -2.03
N THR A 447 -46.85 -5.64 -1.89
CA THR A 447 -48.11 -6.24 -2.36
C THR A 447 -48.80 -7.06 -1.26
N ILE A 448 -49.26 -6.39 -0.20
CA ILE A 448 -50.31 -6.84 0.77
C ILE A 448 -49.81 -7.34 2.15
N SER A 449 -50.25 -6.60 3.18
CA SER A 449 -50.50 -6.96 4.60
C SER A 449 -49.38 -7.19 5.61
N THR A 450 -48.10 -7.37 5.24
CA THR A 450 -47.03 -7.39 6.26
C THR A 450 -46.58 -5.97 6.59
N ARG A 451 -47.00 -5.45 7.76
CA ARG A 451 -46.62 -4.10 8.21
C ARG A 451 -45.08 -3.95 8.19
N PRO A 452 -44.50 -3.01 7.41
CA PRO A 452 -43.05 -2.81 7.30
C PRO A 452 -42.34 -2.66 8.65
N SER A 453 -43.05 -2.15 9.66
CA SER A 453 -42.59 -1.99 11.04
C SER A 453 -42.23 -3.31 11.73
N ASN A 454 -42.98 -4.39 11.49
CA ASN A 454 -42.74 -5.69 12.14
C ASN A 454 -41.55 -6.42 11.50
N LEU A 455 -41.40 -6.28 10.18
CA LEU A 455 -40.24 -6.80 9.46
C LEU A 455 -38.95 -6.08 9.90
N TRP A 456 -39.00 -4.75 10.00
CA TRP A 456 -37.88 -3.97 10.53
C TRP A 456 -37.51 -4.38 11.96
N LYS A 457 -38.47 -4.49 12.88
CA LYS A 457 -38.18 -4.97 14.26
C LYS A 457 -37.43 -6.30 14.28
N LYS A 458 -37.87 -7.27 13.45
CA LYS A 458 -37.23 -8.58 13.34
C LYS A 458 -35.82 -8.50 12.73
N MET A 459 -35.61 -7.62 11.76
CA MET A 459 -34.31 -7.45 11.10
C MET A 459 -33.33 -6.62 11.92
N SER A 460 -33.81 -5.56 12.60
CA SER A 460 -33.04 -4.74 13.52
C SER A 460 -32.40 -5.59 14.60
N SER A 461 -33.15 -6.51 15.22
CA SER A 461 -32.58 -7.44 16.21
C SER A 461 -31.44 -8.30 15.66
N ASN A 462 -31.47 -8.67 14.38
CA ASN A 462 -30.34 -9.37 13.74
C ASN A 462 -29.17 -8.43 13.47
N PHE A 463 -29.42 -7.18 13.05
CA PHE A 463 -28.39 -6.18 12.89
C PHE A 463 -27.74 -5.76 14.21
N ASP A 464 -28.48 -5.73 15.31
CA ASP A 464 -27.95 -5.48 16.65
C ASP A 464 -27.01 -6.60 17.06
N LYS A 465 -27.36 -7.86 16.76
CA LYS A 465 -26.46 -9.01 16.94
C LYS A 465 -25.21 -8.91 16.06
N ILE A 466 -25.35 -8.48 14.80
CA ILE A 466 -24.22 -8.25 13.89
C ILE A 466 -23.29 -7.14 14.43
N LYS A 467 -23.85 -6.06 14.96
CA LYS A 467 -23.08 -4.97 15.57
C LYS A 467 -22.39 -5.40 16.85
N GLN A 468 -22.98 -6.29 17.64
CA GLN A 468 -22.35 -6.85 18.84
C GLN A 468 -21.29 -7.90 18.51
N ASP A 469 -21.39 -8.55 17.34
CA ASP A 469 -20.39 -9.49 16.86
C ASP A 469 -19.19 -8.74 16.25
N LYS A 470 -18.08 -8.76 16.98
CA LYS A 470 -16.82 -8.11 16.60
C LYS A 470 -16.32 -8.51 15.20
N TYR A 471 -16.67 -9.70 14.73
CA TYR A 471 -16.24 -10.20 13.43
C TYR A 471 -17.12 -9.71 12.28
N GLU A 472 -18.45 -9.73 12.47
CA GLU A 472 -19.41 -9.32 11.45
C GLU A 472 -19.50 -7.79 11.33
N MET A 473 -19.25 -7.04 12.42
CA MET A 473 -19.17 -5.57 12.39
C MET A 473 -18.16 -5.05 11.37
N GLN A 474 -17.05 -5.77 11.14
CA GLN A 474 -16.01 -5.35 10.19
C GLN A 474 -16.52 -5.29 8.74
N LEU A 475 -17.57 -6.04 8.40
CA LEU A 475 -18.18 -6.04 7.06
C LEU A 475 -19.04 -4.80 6.81
N LEU A 476 -19.59 -4.20 7.88
CA LEU A 476 -20.39 -2.98 7.81
C LEU A 476 -19.55 -1.72 7.62
N LYS A 477 -18.22 -1.82 7.72
CA LYS A 477 -17.29 -0.69 7.62
C LYS A 477 -17.29 -0.04 6.24
N LEU A 478 -17.39 -0.83 5.18
CA LEU A 478 -17.39 -0.30 3.81
C LEU A 478 -18.76 0.27 3.42
N PHE A 479 -19.84 -0.36 3.89
CA PHE A 479 -21.21 0.08 3.62
C PHE A 479 -22.17 -0.41 4.71
N ASP A 480 -23.01 0.49 5.24
CA ASP A 480 -24.04 0.14 6.22
C ASP A 480 -25.28 -0.47 5.53
N PHE A 481 -25.23 -1.78 5.30
CA PHE A 481 -26.36 -2.55 4.77
C PHE A 481 -27.61 -2.45 5.65
N SER A 482 -27.45 -2.20 6.96
CA SER A 482 -28.60 -2.01 7.87
C SER A 482 -29.33 -0.70 7.55
N ALA A 483 -28.59 0.39 7.28
CA ALA A 483 -29.16 1.67 6.89
C ALA A 483 -29.86 1.61 5.54
N TRP A 484 -29.33 0.86 4.58
CA TRP A 484 -30.00 0.67 3.28
C TRP A 484 -31.32 -0.10 3.42
N ILE A 485 -31.34 -1.22 4.16
CA ILE A 485 -32.58 -1.97 4.41
C ILE A 485 -33.60 -1.11 5.16
N GLU A 486 -33.16 -0.33 6.15
CA GLU A 486 -33.99 0.60 6.90
C GLU A 486 -34.62 1.67 5.98
N ALA A 487 -33.81 2.27 5.12
CA ALA A 487 -34.23 3.27 4.14
C ALA A 487 -35.33 2.71 3.22
N LYS A 488 -35.16 1.48 2.74
CA LYS A 488 -36.17 0.81 1.88
C LYS A 488 -37.47 0.51 2.62
N LEU A 489 -37.39 0.03 3.86
CA LEU A 489 -38.59 -0.29 4.66
C LEU A 489 -39.34 0.96 5.12
N LYS A 490 -38.63 2.04 5.44
CA LYS A 490 -39.20 3.32 5.87
C LYS A 490 -39.56 4.25 4.71
N ARG A 491 -39.21 3.89 3.47
CA ARG A 491 -39.35 4.74 2.26
C ARG A 491 -38.75 6.13 2.46
N LYS A 492 -37.54 6.17 3.03
CA LYS A 492 -36.75 7.39 3.19
C LYS A 492 -35.48 7.28 2.34
N PRO A 493 -34.94 8.40 1.82
CA PRO A 493 -33.63 8.39 1.18
C PRO A 493 -32.54 7.85 2.12
N LEU A 494 -31.59 7.08 1.58
CA LEU A 494 -30.49 6.49 2.37
C LEU A 494 -29.70 7.54 3.15
N GLY A 495 -29.39 8.67 2.51
CA GLY A 495 -28.66 9.77 3.15
C GLY A 495 -29.34 10.31 4.41
N LYS A 496 -30.68 10.31 4.45
CA LYS A 496 -31.43 10.77 5.64
C LYS A 496 -31.28 9.80 6.81
N ILE A 497 -31.36 8.49 6.57
CA ILE A 497 -31.18 7.47 7.62
C ILE A 497 -29.74 7.49 8.16
N LEU A 498 -28.75 7.59 7.27
CA LEU A 498 -27.34 7.66 7.68
C LEU A 498 -27.06 8.92 8.49
N ARG A 499 -27.62 10.07 8.09
CA ARG A 499 -27.50 11.32 8.84
C ARG A 499 -28.16 11.24 10.23
N GLU A 500 -29.37 10.68 10.32
CA GLU A 500 -30.05 10.45 11.60
C GLU A 500 -29.18 9.59 12.55
N LYS A 501 -28.52 8.54 12.03
CA LYS A 501 -27.60 7.70 12.81
C LYS A 501 -26.31 8.42 13.20
N TYR A 502 -25.72 9.16 12.25
CA TYR A 502 -24.49 9.92 12.45
C TYR A 502 -24.65 11.00 13.53
N GLU A 503 -25.77 11.73 13.53
CA GLU A 503 -26.08 12.77 14.52
C GLU A 503 -26.36 12.17 15.91
N ALA A 504 -27.09 11.05 15.99
CA ALA A 504 -27.36 10.36 17.26
C ALA A 504 -26.06 9.90 17.95
N GLU A 505 -25.13 9.35 17.19
CA GLU A 505 -23.86 8.87 17.74
C GLU A 505 -22.89 10.01 18.10
N LEU A 506 -22.91 11.13 17.38
CA LEU A 506 -22.17 12.32 17.80
C LEU A 506 -22.68 12.87 19.13
N ALA A 507 -23.99 12.78 19.39
CA ALA A 507 -24.57 13.17 20.67
C ALA A 507 -24.12 12.21 21.81
N ASP A 508 -24.08 10.90 21.55
CA ASP A 508 -23.58 9.89 22.51
C ASP A 508 -22.07 10.03 22.78
N ALA A 509 -21.26 10.35 21.77
CA ALA A 509 -19.82 10.58 21.96
C ALA A 509 -19.52 11.89 22.72
N SER A 510 -20.40 12.90 22.59
CA SER A 510 -20.28 14.17 23.31
C SER A 510 -20.67 14.06 24.78
N SER A 511 -21.49 13.07 25.15
CA SER A 511 -21.91 12.81 26.53
C SER A 511 -20.96 11.88 27.32
N GLN A 512 -19.98 11.28 26.65
CA GLN A 512 -18.95 10.42 27.25
C GLN A 512 -17.57 11.10 27.42
N LEU A 513 -17.48 12.39 27.10
CA LEU A 513 -16.30 13.21 27.43
C LEU A 513 -16.49 13.80 28.84
N PRO A 514 -15.58 13.54 29.80
CA PRO A 514 -15.62 14.15 31.12
C PRO A 514 -15.41 15.67 31.08
#